data_AF-A0A3D1A899-F1
#
_entry.id   AF-A0A3D1A899-F1
#
_cell.length_a   1.000
_cell.length_b   1.000
_cell.length_c   1.000
_cell.angle_alpha   90.00
_cell.angle_beta   90.00
_cell.angle_gamma   90.00
#
_symmetry.space_group_name_H-M   'P 1'
#
loop_
_entity.id
_entity.type
_entity.pdbx_description
1 polymer ?
#
loop_
_entity_poly.entity_id
_entity_poly.type
_entity_poly.pdbx_seq_one_letter_code
_entity_poly.pdbx_strand_id
1 'polypeptide(L)' 'MVGDLKRGRTVRSLSYLMKNYKKISLSFVSPKEFRMEADILEFLKRHNIPFQETEDFKGVMKTADAI' A
#
# COMPACT_ATOMS: atom_id res chain seq x y z
N MET A 1 -5.70 0.03 1.70
CA MET A 1 -4.90 -1.02 2.36
C MET A 1 -4.55 -0.60 3.77
N VAL A 2 -5.16 -1.24 4.76
CA VAL A 2 -5.09 -0.83 6.18
C VAL A 2 -4.86 -2.04 7.07
N GLY A 3 -4.08 -1.88 8.15
CA GLY A 3 -3.91 -2.88 9.20
C GLY A 3 -2.47 -3.37 9.38
N ASP A 4 -2.29 -4.68 9.63
CA ASP A 4 -0.97 -5.29 9.75
C ASP A 4 -0.35 -5.54 8.37
N LEU A 5 0.34 -4.53 7.85
CA LEU A 5 0.97 -4.58 6.52
C LEU A 5 2.29 -5.37 6.54
N LYS A 6 2.94 -5.44 7.70
CA LYS A 6 4.16 -6.20 7.92
C LYS A 6 3.93 -7.70 7.71
N ARG A 7 2.83 -8.23 8.25
CA ARG A 7 2.50 -9.68 8.19
C ARG A 7 1.40 -10.01 7.18
N GLY A 8 0.72 -9.00 6.65
CA GLY A 8 -0.41 -9.16 5.74
C GLY A 8 -0.04 -9.78 4.39
N ARG A 9 -0.18 -11.10 4.26
CA ARG A 9 0.11 -11.80 3.00
C ARG A 9 -0.82 -11.38 1.85
N THR A 10 -2.09 -11.07 2.15
CA THR A 10 -3.07 -10.63 1.16
C THR A 10 -2.71 -9.28 0.56
N VAL A 11 -2.33 -8.30 1.39
CA VAL A 11 -1.93 -6.97 0.92
C VAL A 11 -0.65 -7.03 0.08
N ARG A 12 0.27 -7.93 0.41
CA ARG A 12 1.46 -8.20 -0.41
C ARG A 12 1.10 -8.75 -1.78
N SER A 13 0.30 -9.82 -1.86
CA SER A 13 -0.14 -10.39 -3.13
C SER A 13 -0.90 -9.38 -3.99
N LEU A 14 -1.76 -8.57 -3.36
CA LEU A 14 -2.47 -7.50 -4.04
C LEU A 14 -1.50 -6.45 -4.58
N SER A 15 -0.51 -6.01 -3.80
CA SER A 15 0.53 -5.06 -4.24
C SER A 15 1.32 -5.56 -5.45
N TYR A 16 1.59 -6.86 -5.54
CA TYR A 16 2.20 -7.44 -6.75
C TYR A 16 1.27 -7.43 -7.96
N LEU A 17 -0.02 -7.72 -7.76
CA LEU A 17 -1.04 -7.71 -8.81
C LEU A 17 -1.21 -6.32 -9.44
N MET A 18 -1.05 -5.27 -8.64
CA MET A 18 -1.21 -3.87 -9.06
C MET A 18 -0.31 -3.48 -10.24
N LYS A 19 0.83 -4.14 -10.46
CA LYS A 19 1.71 -3.87 -11.62
C LYS A 19 1.03 -4.03 -12.98
N ASN A 20 -0.06 -4.81 -13.04
CA ASN A 20 -0.78 -5.11 -14.28
C ASN A 20 -1.78 -4.01 -14.66
N TYR A 21 -1.97 -3.00 -13.82
CA TYR A 21 -2.94 -1.92 -14.01
C TYR A 21 -2.25 -0.58 -14.17
N LYS A 22 -2.90 0.33 -14.91
CA LYS A 22 -2.41 1.70 -15.14
C LYS A 22 -3.27 2.70 -14.37
N LYS A 23 -2.68 3.86 -14.07
CA LYS A 23 -3.35 4.98 -13.38
C LYS A 23 -3.94 4.60 -12.00
N ILE A 24 -3.23 3.75 -11.28
CA ILE A 24 -3.55 3.39 -9.90
C ILE A 24 -2.58 4.09 -8.94
N SER A 25 -3.00 4.25 -7.69
CA SER A 25 -2.13 4.67 -6.59
C SER A 25 -2.50 3.89 -5.33
N LEU A 26 -1.52 3.62 -4.48
CA LEU A 26 -1.71 2.83 -3.26
C LEU A 26 -1.48 3.68 -2.02
N SER A 27 -2.37 3.57 -1.04
CA SER A 27 -2.17 4.14 0.29
C SER A 27 -2.06 3.02 1.33
N PHE A 28 -0.91 2.96 1.99
CA PHE A 28 -0.62 2.06 3.08
C PHE A 28 -0.87 2.76 4.41
N VAL A 29 -1.90 2.32 5.14
CA VAL A 29 -2.24 2.91 6.44
C VAL A 29 -1.99 1.91 7.56
N SER A 30 -0.98 2.20 8.39
CA SER A 30 -0.62 1.32 9.50
C SER A 30 0.24 2.06 10.53
N PRO A 31 0.15 1.71 11.82
CA PRO A 31 1.12 2.14 12.82
C PRO A 31 2.56 1.77 12.43
N LYS A 32 3.55 2.48 12.97
CA LYS A 32 4.99 2.24 12.71
C LYS A 32 5.42 0.77 12.82
N GLU A 33 4.90 0.06 13.82
CA GLU A 33 5.25 -1.35 14.10
C GLU A 33 4.76 -2.33 13.02
N PHE A 34 3.76 -1.92 12.24
CA PHE A 34 3.04 -2.74 11.28
C PHE A 34 3.22 -2.28 9.83
N ARG A 35 4.22 -1.44 9.55
CA ARG A 35 4.49 -0.91 8.20
C ARG A 35 4.84 -1.99 7.20
N MET A 36 4.61 -1.65 5.92
CA MET A 36 4.98 -2.50 4.80
C MET A 36 6.51 -2.68 4.75
N GLU A 37 6.94 -3.90 4.49
CA GLU A 37 8.37 -4.22 4.38
C GLU A 37 8.98 -3.63 3.08
N ALA A 38 10.28 -3.35 3.14
CA ALA A 38 10.98 -2.59 2.10
C ALA A 38 10.96 -3.28 0.72
N ASP A 39 10.94 -4.61 0.68
CA ASP A 39 10.91 -5.39 -0.57
C ASP A 39 9.69 -5.04 -1.45
N ILE A 40 8.52 -4.82 -0.82
CA ILE A 40 7.30 -4.39 -1.52
C ILE A 40 7.43 -2.93 -1.97
N LEU A 41 7.93 -2.04 -1.12
CA LEU A 41 8.10 -0.63 -1.47
C LEU A 41 9.08 -0.47 -2.64
N GLU A 42 10.19 -1.21 -2.64
CA GLU A 42 11.15 -1.27 -3.74
C GLU A 42 10.56 -1.89 -5.00
N PHE A 43 9.72 -2.92 -4.86
CA PHE A 43 8.99 -3.48 -5.99
C PHE A 43 8.08 -2.44 -6.65
N LEU A 44 7.30 -1.69 -5.86
CA LEU A 44 6.41 -0.63 -6.35
C LEU A 44 7.20 0.50 -7.03
N LYS A 45 8.32 0.93 -6.41
CA LYS A 45 9.24 1.92 -7.01
C LYS A 45 9.77 1.44 -8.37
N ARG A 46 10.27 0.20 -8.46
CA ARG A 46 10.79 -0.37 -9.71
C ARG A 46 9.75 -0.42 -10.84
N HIS A 47 8.48 -0.60 -10.50
CA HIS A 47 7.38 -0.63 -11.48
C HIS A 47 6.71 0.74 -11.69
N ASN A 48 7.25 1.82 -11.11
CA ASN A 48 6.69 3.17 -11.17
C ASN A 48 5.23 3.24 -10.70
N ILE A 49 4.87 2.46 -9.69
CA ILE A 49 3.54 2.47 -9.08
C ILE A 49 3.54 3.51 -7.96
N PRO A 50 2.75 4.58 -8.03
CA PRO A 50 2.66 5.58 -6.98
C PRO A 50 2.12 4.97 -5.69
N PHE A 51 2.78 5.25 -4.57
CA PHE A 51 2.28 4.86 -3.26
C PHE A 51 2.65 5.89 -2.19
N GLN A 52 1.91 5.86 -1.08
CA GLN A 52 2.22 6.61 0.13
C GLN A 52 2.02 5.75 1.37
N GLU A 53 2.79 6.05 2.41
CA GLU A 53 2.66 5.46 3.74
C GLU A 53 2.19 6.53 4.72
N THR A 54 1.18 6.22 5.52
CA THR A 54 0.63 7.16 6.51
C THR A 54 0.04 6.42 7.71
N GLU A 55 -0.11 7.13 8.82
CA GLU A 55 -0.85 6.67 10.00
C GLU A 55 -2.27 7.27 10.04
N ASP A 56 -2.57 8.24 9.15
CA ASP A 56 -3.88 8.91 9.08
C ASP A 56 -4.87 8.17 8.18
N PHE A 57 -5.67 7.30 8.81
CA PHE A 57 -6.77 6.61 8.14
C PHE A 57 -7.88 7.55 7.66
N LYS A 58 -8.21 8.58 8.45
CA LYS A 58 -9.35 9.47 8.15
C LYS A 58 -9.06 10.35 6.93
N GLY A 59 -7.81 10.80 6.78
CA GLY A 59 -7.36 11.52 5.60
C GLY A 59 -7.46 10.69 4.34
N VAL A 60 -6.94 9.46 4.35
CA VAL A 60 -6.95 8.54 3.20
C VAL A 60 -8.36 8.15 2.78
N MET A 61 -9.28 7.96 3.73
CA MET A 61 -10.66 7.57 3.45
C MET A 61 -11.40 8.55 2.53
N LYS A 62 -11.01 9.84 2.50
CA LYS A 62 -11.64 10.86 1.66
C LYS A 62 -11.30 10.72 0.17
N THR A 63 -10.20 10.05 -0.16
CA THR A 63 -9.67 9.94 -1.52
C THR A 63 -9.60 8.50 -2.00
N ALA A 64 -9.87 7.52 -1.12
CA ALA A 64 -9.76 6.11 -1.44
C ALA A 64 -11.02 5.60 -2.14
N ASP A 65 -10.84 4.96 -3.30
CA ASP A 65 -11.92 4.24 -3.99
C ASP A 65 -12.26 2.90 -3.31
N ALA A 66 -11.26 2.28 -2.67
CA ALA A 66 -11.37 1.01 -1.95
C ALA A 66 -10.39 0.95 -0.77
N ILE A 67 -10.76 0.23 0.29
CA ILE A 67 -10.00 0.14 1.55
C ILE A 67 -9.44 -1.26 1.77
#